data_AF-F1T5L0-F1
#
_entry.id   AF-F1T5L0-F1
#
_cell.length_a   1.000
_cell.length_b   1.000
_cell.length_c   1.000
_cell.angle_alpha   90.00
_cell.angle_beta   90.00
_cell.angle_gamma   90.00
#
_symmetry.space_group_name_H-M   'P 1'
#
loop_
_entity.id
_entity.type
_entity.pdbx_description
1 polymer ?
#
loop_
_entity_poly.entity_id
_entity_poly.type
_entity_poly.pdbx_seq_one_letter_code
_entity_poly.pdbx_strand_id
1 'polypeptide(L)'
;MSRKVLRTKEELESILTSGGLELAESYDSSKSYPKNLYLLTKCKICNTEAHYRIAYIIEKTDLGESVCRACYWNAWMRSSHPIVHITSGNSFNEYSAIAKAYGYKLVNVLKDGSIDNTDTILLVVCSNCGKQTVKRSSDISFKCSCQTHLNTAAHYAPKITREVLEPEITYIQKTFLSIKEAKNTLCADVPELLEAWDDERSPYETTVCPTNWSGMCPGDGQYRFKCKHGHHPYAYPYTYLELGCPACRSQATRGTGLFLTDTNPEIASEWLREKNGVYTPYNIRDNSKRSVWWKCMVCSYEWQATPRDRQRKDGQMCPNCGKIQGSIAWIYPKLAEQWDPSNSDSPWCVRPSTKLNVPPLWVCENNHTHIYRATVVSRIHGAGCPECTDSHKSRIELKYFDAVQKKIRTARSGARYNFNNFSYNWSIDISFCIHGQKFAIEYDGEYWHKGRRDVDKRKSSELLDAGFIVIRIREANLPSLYIQSPSYYEIFVPANDSDFENNKERLITCITRIFTDQM
;
A
#
# COMPACT_ATOMS: atom_id res chain seq x y z
N MET A 1 -17.80 -21.83 22.59
CA MET A 1 -18.53 -20.72 21.93
C MET A 1 -17.55 -19.59 21.66
N SER A 2 -17.13 -19.39 20.40
CA SER A 2 -16.20 -18.30 20.05
C SER A 2 -16.92 -16.96 20.22
N ARG A 3 -16.34 -16.04 21.00
CA ARG A 3 -16.87 -14.67 21.16
C ARG A 3 -17.12 -14.05 19.77
N LYS A 4 -18.30 -13.45 19.55
CA LYS A 4 -18.59 -12.66 18.34
C LYS A 4 -17.57 -11.54 18.28
N VAL A 5 -16.57 -11.66 17.39
CA VAL A 5 -15.68 -10.54 17.08
C VAL A 5 -16.44 -9.68 16.08
N LEU A 6 -17.04 -8.60 16.57
CA LEU A 6 -17.53 -7.52 15.74
C LEU A 6 -16.30 -6.73 15.32
N ARG A 7 -15.88 -6.88 14.06
CA ARG A 7 -14.90 -5.97 13.46
C ARG A 7 -15.65 -4.78 12.90
N THR A 8 -15.14 -3.58 13.08
CA THR A 8 -15.72 -2.42 12.39
C THR A 8 -15.45 -2.51 10.89
N LYS A 9 -16.17 -1.71 10.10
CA LYS A 9 -15.95 -1.64 8.65
C LYS A 9 -14.51 -1.25 8.34
N GLU A 10 -13.98 -0.29 9.09
CA GLU A 10 -12.62 0.24 8.95
C GLU A 10 -11.56 -0.83 9.29
N GLU A 11 -11.77 -1.61 10.36
CA GLU A 11 -10.86 -2.70 10.72
C GLU A 11 -10.83 -3.80 9.64
N LEU A 12 -11.99 -4.12 9.07
CA LEU A 12 -12.08 -5.12 8.01
C LEU A 12 -11.41 -4.61 6.72
N GLU A 13 -11.68 -3.37 6.33
CA GLU A 13 -11.07 -2.73 5.17
C GLU A 13 -9.56 -2.59 5.33
N SER A 14 -9.07 -2.32 6.54
CA SER A 14 -7.64 -2.28 6.85
C SER A 14 -6.97 -3.64 6.64
N ILE A 15 -7.58 -4.72 7.14
CA ILE A 15 -7.08 -6.10 6.92
C ILE A 15 -7.04 -6.43 5.42
N LEU A 16 -8.13 -6.20 4.70
CA LEU A 16 -8.21 -6.49 3.26
C LEU A 16 -7.18 -5.67 2.48
N THR A 17 -7.06 -4.37 2.79
CA THR A 17 -6.12 -3.47 2.12
C THR A 17 -4.67 -3.86 2.36
N SER A 18 -4.31 -4.26 3.58
CA SER A 18 -2.97 -4.76 3.89
C SER A 18 -2.59 -6.01 3.08
N GLY A 19 -3.57 -6.84 2.73
CA GLY A 19 -3.40 -8.01 1.86
C GLY A 19 -3.52 -7.73 0.36
N GLY A 20 -3.69 -6.46 -0.07
CA GLY A 20 -3.91 -6.10 -1.48
C GLY A 20 -5.27 -6.52 -2.04
N LEU A 21 -6.29 -6.60 -1.17
CA LEU A 21 -7.65 -7.03 -1.48
C LEU A 21 -8.67 -5.90 -1.16
N GLU A 22 -9.86 -6.02 -1.73
CA GLU A 22 -11.06 -5.30 -1.34
C GLU A 22 -12.24 -6.28 -1.16
N LEU A 23 -13.27 -5.87 -0.43
CA LEU A 23 -14.45 -6.71 -0.20
C LEU A 23 -15.29 -6.71 -1.50
N ALA A 24 -15.60 -7.88 -2.04
CA ALA A 24 -16.42 -8.01 -3.25
C ALA A 24 -17.89 -8.33 -2.93
N GLU A 25 -18.20 -8.60 -1.67
CA GLU A 25 -19.57 -8.70 -1.14
C GLU A 25 -19.97 -7.41 -0.40
N SER A 26 -21.27 -7.16 -0.26
CA SER A 26 -21.75 -6.02 0.52
C SER A 26 -21.39 -6.16 1.99
N TYR A 27 -20.82 -5.11 2.59
CA TYR A 27 -20.58 -5.07 4.04
C TYR A 27 -21.91 -5.03 4.79
N ASP A 28 -22.07 -5.96 5.74
CA ASP A 28 -23.21 -6.04 6.65
C ASP A 28 -22.77 -5.63 8.05
N SER A 29 -23.32 -4.52 8.56
CA SER A 29 -23.03 -3.98 9.89
C SER A 29 -23.64 -4.80 11.03
N SER A 30 -24.59 -5.69 10.74
CA SER A 30 -25.24 -6.58 11.71
C SER A 30 -24.51 -7.93 11.87
N LYS A 31 -23.56 -8.23 10.96
CA LYS A 31 -22.82 -9.50 10.89
C LYS A 31 -21.53 -9.44 11.70
N SER A 32 -21.16 -10.54 12.35
CA SER A 32 -19.84 -10.70 12.99
C SER A 32 -18.81 -11.23 12.00
N TYR A 33 -17.55 -10.78 12.11
CA TYR A 33 -16.44 -11.13 11.21
C TYR A 33 -15.31 -11.87 11.95
N PRO A 34 -15.54 -13.12 12.40
CA PRO A 34 -14.52 -13.91 13.09
C PRO A 34 -13.38 -14.31 12.14
N LYS A 35 -12.18 -14.54 12.68
CA LYS A 35 -10.97 -14.89 11.89
C LYS A 35 -11.17 -16.06 10.92
N ASN A 36 -12.00 -17.05 11.25
CA ASN A 36 -12.23 -18.22 10.39
C ASN A 36 -13.30 -17.99 9.30
N LEU A 37 -13.95 -16.83 9.27
CA LEU A 37 -14.94 -16.49 8.25
C LEU A 37 -14.26 -16.35 6.89
N TYR A 38 -14.87 -16.95 5.87
CA TYR A 38 -14.52 -16.71 4.48
C TYR A 38 -15.27 -15.47 3.97
N LEU A 39 -14.54 -14.58 3.31
CA LEU A 39 -15.10 -13.41 2.64
C LEU A 39 -14.85 -13.52 1.15
N LEU A 40 -15.84 -13.11 0.35
CA LEU A 40 -15.61 -12.90 -1.06
C LEU A 40 -14.84 -11.58 -1.22
N THR A 41 -13.64 -11.68 -1.77
CA THR A 41 -12.72 -10.55 -1.92
C THR A 41 -12.29 -10.43 -3.37
N LYS A 42 -11.97 -9.22 -3.79
CA LYS A 42 -11.41 -8.92 -5.11
C LYS A 42 -9.96 -8.48 -4.94
N CYS A 43 -9.08 -9.07 -5.75
CA CYS A 43 -7.68 -8.67 -5.75
C CYS A 43 -7.49 -7.33 -6.49
N LYS A 44 -6.84 -6.36 -5.86
CA LYS A 44 -6.56 -5.03 -6.45
C LYS A 44 -5.55 -5.05 -7.61
N ILE A 45 -4.82 -6.16 -7.78
CA ILE A 45 -3.80 -6.33 -8.83
C ILE A 45 -4.39 -7.03 -10.07
N CYS A 46 -4.99 -8.21 -9.89
CA CYS A 46 -5.43 -9.06 -11.00
C CYS A 46 -6.96 -9.12 -11.19
N ASN A 47 -7.72 -8.36 -10.39
CA ASN A 47 -9.19 -8.35 -10.37
C ASN A 47 -9.86 -9.70 -10.11
N THR A 48 -9.10 -10.74 -9.75
CA THR A 48 -9.67 -12.04 -9.44
C THR A 48 -10.46 -11.97 -8.14
N GLU A 49 -11.73 -12.33 -8.22
CA GLU A 49 -12.59 -12.50 -7.07
C GLU A 49 -12.46 -13.91 -6.51
N ALA A 50 -12.12 -14.05 -5.23
CA ALA A 50 -11.99 -15.35 -4.58
C ALA A 50 -12.30 -15.25 -3.08
N HIS A 51 -12.68 -16.38 -2.50
CA HIS A 51 -12.94 -16.47 -1.08
C HIS A 51 -11.65 -16.75 -0.29
N TYR A 52 -11.32 -15.87 0.66
CA TYR A 52 -10.23 -16.07 1.62
C TYR A 52 -10.74 -15.99 3.05
N ARG A 53 -10.10 -16.76 3.95
CA ARG A 53 -10.35 -16.62 5.40
C ARG A 53 -9.67 -15.36 5.91
N ILE A 54 -10.31 -14.63 6.82
CA ILE A 54 -9.68 -13.47 7.47
C ILE A 54 -8.35 -13.84 8.13
N ALA A 55 -8.26 -15.02 8.78
CA ALA A 55 -7.02 -15.55 9.35
C ALA A 55 -5.91 -15.72 8.31
N TYR A 56 -6.26 -16.28 7.14
CA TYR A 56 -5.31 -16.49 6.06
C TYR A 56 -4.79 -15.15 5.51
N ILE A 57 -5.64 -14.14 5.40
CA ILE A 57 -5.24 -12.80 4.95
C ILE A 57 -4.21 -12.22 5.93
N ILE A 58 -4.51 -12.24 7.23
CA ILE A 58 -3.60 -11.75 8.28
C ILE A 58 -2.27 -12.52 8.25
N GLU A 59 -2.32 -13.84 8.29
CA GLU A 59 -1.12 -14.71 8.30
C GLU A 59 -0.21 -14.45 7.09
N LYS A 60 -0.78 -14.31 5.88
CA LYS A 60 0.01 -14.08 4.67
C LYS A 60 0.56 -12.66 4.57
N THR A 61 -0.22 -11.67 5.00
CA THR A 61 0.27 -10.29 5.11
C THR A 61 1.44 -10.19 6.10
N ASP A 62 1.34 -10.82 7.28
CA ASP A 62 2.41 -10.81 8.29
C ASP A 62 3.71 -11.46 7.78
N LEU A 63 3.58 -12.47 6.91
CA LEU A 63 4.71 -13.13 6.24
C LEU A 63 5.23 -12.36 5.00
N GLY A 64 4.59 -11.26 4.60
CA GLY A 64 4.95 -10.51 3.39
C GLY A 64 4.67 -11.26 2.08
N GLU A 65 3.82 -12.30 2.10
CA GLU A 65 3.45 -13.07 0.91
C GLU A 65 2.21 -12.51 0.23
N SER A 66 2.09 -12.72 -1.09
CA SER A 66 0.86 -12.35 -1.82
C SER A 66 -0.34 -13.16 -1.32
N VAL A 67 -1.35 -12.46 -0.79
CA VAL A 67 -2.60 -13.09 -0.32
C VAL A 67 -3.40 -13.67 -1.49
N CYS A 68 -3.44 -12.95 -2.63
CA CYS A 68 -4.11 -13.43 -3.83
C CYS A 68 -3.40 -14.65 -4.40
N ARG A 69 -4.08 -15.80 -4.40
CA ARG A 69 -3.50 -17.07 -4.89
C ARG A 69 -3.19 -17.07 -6.37
N ALA A 70 -3.93 -16.32 -7.18
CA ALA A 70 -3.60 -16.15 -8.60
C ALA A 70 -2.26 -15.42 -8.76
N CYS A 71 -2.08 -14.28 -8.07
CA CYS A 71 -0.83 -13.52 -8.11
C CYS A 71 0.35 -14.31 -7.52
N TYR A 72 0.13 -14.97 -6.37
CA TYR A 72 1.12 -15.82 -5.74
C TYR A 72 1.63 -16.90 -6.69
N TRP A 73 0.72 -17.65 -7.33
CA TRP A 73 1.12 -18.72 -8.23
C TRP A 73 1.78 -18.21 -9.51
N ASN A 74 1.27 -17.12 -10.07
CA ASN A 74 1.88 -16.52 -11.26
C ASN A 74 3.32 -16.06 -10.98
N ALA A 75 3.56 -15.44 -9.81
CA ALA A 75 4.89 -15.03 -9.38
C ALA A 75 5.80 -16.22 -9.05
N TRP A 76 5.29 -17.24 -8.35
CA TRP A 76 6.05 -18.44 -7.99
C TRP A 76 6.53 -19.21 -9.23
N MET A 77 5.69 -19.30 -10.27
CA MET A 77 6.06 -19.91 -11.55
C MET A 77 7.01 -19.05 -12.40
N ARG A 78 7.40 -17.85 -11.93
CA ARG A 78 8.22 -16.87 -12.67
C ARG A 78 7.66 -16.56 -14.06
N SER A 79 6.33 -16.62 -14.18
CA SER A 79 5.62 -16.40 -15.44
C SER A 79 5.73 -14.94 -15.87
N SER A 80 6.12 -14.71 -17.12
CA SER A 80 6.05 -13.40 -17.77
C SER A 80 4.66 -13.09 -18.32
N HIS A 81 3.75 -14.07 -18.35
CA HIS A 81 2.38 -13.90 -18.84
C HIS A 81 1.48 -13.28 -17.76
N PRO A 82 0.67 -12.28 -18.11
CA PRO A 82 -0.30 -11.71 -17.20
C PRO A 82 -1.41 -12.72 -16.89
N ILE A 83 -2.06 -12.53 -15.75
CA ILE A 83 -3.33 -13.21 -15.46
C ILE A 83 -4.38 -12.73 -16.46
N VAL A 84 -4.98 -13.67 -17.19
CA VAL A 84 -5.97 -13.46 -18.24
C VAL A 84 -7.26 -14.16 -17.86
N HIS A 85 -8.42 -13.57 -18.16
CA HIS A 85 -9.71 -14.12 -17.74
C HIS A 85 -10.36 -14.87 -18.92
N ILE A 86 -9.88 -16.09 -19.21
CA ILE A 86 -10.41 -16.97 -20.26
C ILE A 86 -11.63 -17.76 -19.75
N THR A 87 -12.81 -17.45 -20.28
CA THR A 87 -14.08 -18.06 -19.87
C THR A 87 -14.71 -19.00 -20.91
N SER A 88 -14.04 -19.19 -22.05
CA SER A 88 -14.50 -20.04 -23.16
C SER A 88 -13.32 -20.48 -24.05
N GLY A 89 -13.55 -21.46 -24.93
CA GLY A 89 -12.53 -22.03 -25.83
C GLY A 89 -12.04 -23.41 -25.40
N ASN A 90 -11.13 -24.01 -26.18
CA ASN A 90 -10.69 -25.39 -26.00
C ASN A 90 -10.09 -25.64 -24.61
N SER A 91 -9.18 -24.77 -24.17
CA SER A 91 -8.56 -24.82 -22.84
C SER A 91 -9.62 -24.73 -21.72
N PHE A 92 -10.57 -23.80 -21.84
CA PHE A 92 -11.67 -23.71 -20.87
C PHE A 92 -12.55 -24.97 -20.85
N ASN A 93 -12.89 -25.52 -22.01
CA ASN A 93 -13.73 -26.72 -22.11
C ASN A 93 -13.05 -27.94 -21.48
N GLU A 94 -11.75 -28.12 -21.76
CA GLU A 94 -10.93 -29.18 -21.18
C GLU A 94 -10.90 -29.08 -19.65
N TYR A 95 -10.50 -27.92 -19.12
CA TYR A 95 -10.42 -27.72 -17.67
C TYR A 95 -11.80 -27.66 -16.99
N SER A 96 -12.86 -27.31 -17.72
CA SER A 96 -14.24 -27.36 -17.21
C SER A 96 -14.68 -28.81 -16.98
N ALA A 97 -14.38 -29.71 -17.91
CA ALA A 97 -14.63 -31.14 -17.75
C ALA A 97 -13.84 -31.72 -16.55
N ILE A 98 -12.55 -31.35 -16.43
CA ILE A 98 -11.71 -31.77 -15.31
C ILE A 98 -12.25 -31.23 -13.98
N ALA A 99 -12.56 -29.94 -13.89
CA ALA A 99 -13.10 -29.33 -12.67
C ALA A 99 -14.43 -30.00 -12.25
N LYS A 100 -15.31 -30.28 -13.22
CA LYS A 100 -16.59 -30.97 -12.99
C LYS A 100 -16.40 -32.36 -12.39
N ALA A 101 -15.42 -33.13 -12.89
CA ALA A 101 -15.10 -34.46 -12.37
C ALA A 101 -14.71 -34.45 -10.87
N TYR A 102 -14.14 -33.34 -10.38
CA TYR A 102 -13.74 -33.17 -8.98
C TYR A 102 -14.72 -32.32 -8.15
N GLY A 103 -15.95 -32.13 -8.63
CA GLY A 103 -17.02 -31.45 -7.86
C GLY A 103 -16.89 -29.93 -7.82
N TYR A 104 -16.34 -29.35 -8.89
CA TYR A 104 -16.22 -27.92 -9.10
C TYR A 104 -16.91 -27.47 -10.39
N LYS A 105 -17.39 -26.23 -10.40
CA LYS A 105 -17.72 -25.47 -11.61
C LYS A 105 -16.53 -24.58 -11.96
N LEU A 106 -15.99 -24.70 -13.16
CA LEU A 106 -14.98 -23.76 -13.66
C LEU A 106 -15.65 -22.40 -13.90
N VAL A 107 -15.07 -21.35 -13.33
CA VAL A 107 -15.48 -19.96 -13.58
C VAL A 107 -14.57 -19.34 -14.63
N ASN A 108 -13.26 -19.59 -14.54
CA ASN A 108 -12.28 -18.93 -15.39
C ASN A 108 -10.98 -19.74 -15.45
N VAL A 109 -10.31 -19.74 -16.61
CA VAL A 109 -8.88 -20.08 -16.72
C VAL A 109 -8.10 -18.77 -16.63
N LEU A 110 -7.48 -18.54 -15.47
CA LEU A 110 -6.75 -17.32 -15.13
C LEU A 110 -5.38 -17.23 -15.81
N LYS A 111 -4.84 -18.38 -16.22
CA LYS A 111 -3.61 -18.50 -17.01
C LYS A 111 -3.59 -19.88 -17.64
N ASP A 112 -3.38 -19.95 -18.95
CA ASP A 112 -3.12 -21.20 -19.64
C ASP A 112 -1.62 -21.54 -19.54
N GLY A 113 -1.31 -22.61 -18.80
CA GLY A 113 0.05 -23.06 -18.56
C GLY A 113 0.67 -23.79 -19.77
N SER A 114 -0.11 -24.17 -20.77
CA SER A 114 0.40 -24.80 -22.00
C SER A 114 1.31 -23.87 -22.81
N ILE A 115 1.13 -22.55 -22.65
CA ILE A 115 1.86 -21.51 -23.39
C ILE A 115 3.34 -21.45 -22.97
N ASP A 116 3.64 -21.70 -21.70
CA ASP A 116 4.99 -21.62 -21.14
C ASP A 116 5.43 -22.90 -20.39
N ASN A 117 4.73 -24.01 -20.64
CA ASN A 117 4.96 -25.32 -20.03
C ASN A 117 4.96 -25.27 -18.48
N THR A 118 3.99 -24.54 -17.92
CA THR A 118 3.75 -24.44 -16.47
C THR A 118 2.35 -24.96 -16.10
N ASP A 119 2.00 -24.94 -14.81
CA ASP A 119 0.65 -25.28 -14.36
C ASP A 119 -0.36 -24.21 -14.80
N THR A 120 -1.55 -24.64 -15.21
CA THR A 120 -2.68 -23.76 -15.51
C THR A 120 -3.31 -23.25 -14.22
N ILE A 121 -3.59 -21.95 -14.15
CA ILE A 121 -4.27 -21.34 -12.99
C ILE A 121 -5.76 -21.27 -13.28
N LEU A 122 -6.57 -21.89 -12.44
CA LEU A 122 -8.01 -22.03 -12.57
C LEU A 122 -8.73 -21.29 -11.45
N LEU A 123 -9.80 -20.57 -11.79
CA LEU A 123 -10.79 -20.06 -10.84
C LEU A 123 -12.00 -20.99 -10.85
N VAL A 124 -12.29 -21.60 -9.71
CA VAL A 124 -13.35 -22.61 -9.59
C VAL A 124 -14.29 -22.31 -8.44
N VAL A 125 -15.57 -22.68 -8.58
CA VAL A 125 -16.58 -22.64 -7.53
C VAL A 125 -16.90 -24.05 -7.11
N CYS A 126 -16.83 -24.34 -5.81
CA CYS A 126 -17.24 -25.65 -5.31
C CYS A 126 -18.74 -25.84 -5.48
N SER A 127 -19.14 -26.91 -6.17
CA SER A 127 -20.56 -27.21 -6.43
C SER A 127 -21.35 -27.55 -5.16
N ASN A 128 -20.67 -27.92 -4.06
CA ASN A 128 -21.32 -28.28 -2.79
C ASN A 128 -21.50 -27.08 -1.84
N CYS A 129 -20.47 -26.22 -1.69
CA CYS A 129 -20.47 -25.14 -0.71
C CYS A 129 -20.46 -23.72 -1.30
N GLY A 130 -20.40 -23.57 -2.63
CA GLY A 130 -20.36 -22.28 -3.30
C GLY A 130 -19.04 -21.50 -3.16
N LYS A 131 -18.06 -22.04 -2.44
CA LYS A 131 -16.75 -21.38 -2.27
C LYS A 131 -16.02 -21.24 -3.61
N GLN A 132 -15.83 -20.00 -4.04
CA GLN A 132 -14.96 -19.62 -5.16
C GLN A 132 -13.49 -19.58 -4.73
N THR A 133 -12.60 -20.29 -5.42
CA THR A 133 -11.20 -20.41 -5.06
C THR A 133 -10.30 -20.54 -6.29
N VAL A 134 -9.04 -20.11 -6.16
CA VAL A 134 -8.03 -20.27 -7.20
C VAL A 134 -7.24 -21.55 -6.94
N LYS A 135 -7.11 -22.40 -7.95
CA LYS A 135 -6.36 -23.66 -7.92
C LYS A 135 -5.44 -23.78 -9.14
N ARG A 136 -4.35 -24.52 -9.01
CA ARG A 136 -3.60 -25.00 -10.17
C ARG A 136 -4.30 -26.22 -10.77
N SER A 137 -4.05 -26.52 -12.04
CA SER A 137 -4.46 -27.77 -12.69
C SER A 137 -4.05 -28.99 -11.86
N SER A 138 -2.82 -29.01 -11.33
CA SER A 138 -2.33 -30.07 -10.44
C SER A 138 -3.12 -30.22 -9.13
N ASP A 139 -3.69 -29.12 -8.63
CA ASP A 139 -4.30 -29.05 -7.29
C ASP A 139 -5.82 -29.30 -7.32
N ILE A 140 -6.40 -29.51 -8.51
CA ILE A 140 -7.85 -29.70 -8.69
C ILE A 140 -8.34 -31.02 -8.06
N SER A 141 -7.48 -32.04 -8.07
CA SER A 141 -7.77 -33.39 -7.58
C SER A 141 -7.98 -33.45 -6.05
N PHE A 142 -7.40 -32.51 -5.29
CA PHE A 142 -7.50 -32.47 -3.82
C PHE A 142 -8.91 -32.12 -3.28
N LYS A 143 -9.89 -31.90 -4.18
CA LYS A 143 -11.28 -31.54 -3.85
C LYS A 143 -11.40 -30.33 -2.91
N CYS A 144 -12.63 -29.94 -2.59
CA CYS A 144 -12.88 -28.88 -1.62
C CYS A 144 -12.84 -29.46 -0.21
N SER A 145 -12.34 -28.72 0.77
CA SER A 145 -12.31 -29.14 2.17
C SER A 145 -13.69 -29.54 2.72
N CYS A 146 -14.77 -28.95 2.20
CA CYS A 146 -16.13 -29.33 2.58
C CYS A 146 -16.54 -30.74 2.11
N GLN A 147 -15.84 -31.30 1.12
CA GLN A 147 -16.10 -32.64 0.59
C GLN A 147 -15.29 -33.72 1.32
N THR A 148 -14.24 -33.34 2.05
CA THR A 148 -13.37 -34.25 2.79
C THR A 148 -13.63 -34.24 4.30
N HIS A 149 -14.17 -33.15 4.85
CA HIS A 149 -14.55 -33.05 6.26
C HIS A 149 -15.98 -32.50 6.43
N LEU A 150 -16.95 -33.39 6.67
CA LEU A 150 -18.38 -33.08 6.86
C LEU A 150 -18.64 -31.97 7.92
N ASN A 151 -17.80 -31.90 8.97
CA ASN A 151 -17.92 -30.89 10.03
C ASN A 151 -17.39 -29.49 9.67
N THR A 152 -16.79 -29.28 8.48
CA THR A 152 -16.37 -27.94 8.05
C THR A 152 -17.42 -27.19 7.23
N ALA A 153 -18.53 -27.85 6.86
CA ALA A 153 -19.61 -27.26 6.06
C ALA A 153 -20.34 -26.08 6.74
N ALA A 154 -20.27 -25.99 8.08
CA ALA A 154 -20.99 -25.00 8.88
C ALA A 154 -20.36 -23.58 8.92
N HIS A 155 -19.23 -23.34 8.25
CA HIS A 155 -18.49 -22.06 8.33
C HIS A 155 -18.48 -21.23 7.04
N TYR A 156 -19.19 -21.65 5.99
CA TYR A 156 -19.19 -20.95 4.71
C TYR A 156 -20.28 -19.88 4.64
N ALA A 157 -19.95 -18.76 3.99
CA ALA A 157 -20.76 -17.56 3.80
C ALA A 157 -22.24 -17.85 3.46
N PRO A 158 -23.18 -16.93 3.76
CA PRO A 158 -24.60 -17.14 3.46
C PRO A 158 -24.77 -17.63 2.03
N LYS A 159 -25.69 -18.59 1.82
CA LYS A 159 -26.13 -19.06 0.51
C LYS A 159 -26.72 -17.89 -0.27
N ILE A 160 -25.89 -16.99 -0.78
CA ILE A 160 -26.26 -16.13 -1.89
C ILE A 160 -26.10 -17.03 -3.12
N THR A 161 -27.07 -17.91 -3.32
CA THR A 161 -27.43 -18.31 -4.66
C THR A 161 -27.91 -17.04 -5.34
N ARG A 162 -26.99 -16.27 -5.92
CA ARG A 162 -27.36 -15.58 -7.15
C ARG A 162 -27.69 -16.73 -8.09
N GLU A 163 -28.98 -16.91 -8.38
CA GLU A 163 -29.33 -17.40 -9.70
C GLU A 163 -28.46 -16.61 -10.65
N VAL A 164 -27.63 -17.35 -11.39
CA VAL A 164 -26.99 -16.80 -12.56
C VAL A 164 -28.17 -16.40 -13.43
N LEU A 165 -28.56 -15.13 -13.36
CA LEU A 165 -29.29 -14.53 -14.47
C LEU A 165 -28.43 -14.88 -15.66
N GLU A 166 -28.94 -15.79 -16.50
CA GLU A 166 -28.29 -16.13 -17.75
C GLU A 166 -27.99 -14.79 -18.41
N PRO A 167 -26.70 -14.41 -18.55
CA PRO A 167 -26.42 -13.23 -19.34
C PRO A 167 -27.01 -13.54 -20.71
N GLU A 168 -27.88 -12.66 -21.21
CA GLU A 168 -28.43 -12.76 -22.56
C GLU A 168 -27.27 -13.13 -23.50
N ILE A 169 -27.32 -14.37 -23.98
CA ILE A 169 -26.27 -14.99 -24.75
C ILE A 169 -26.17 -14.22 -26.05
N THR A 170 -25.13 -13.40 -26.16
CA THR A 170 -24.67 -12.88 -27.45
C THR A 170 -23.15 -12.86 -27.48
N TYR A 171 -22.51 -14.03 -27.51
CA TYR A 171 -21.12 -14.08 -28.01
C TYR A 171 -20.89 -15.24 -28.98
N ILE A 172 -20.62 -14.80 -30.21
CA ILE A 172 -20.24 -15.53 -31.41
C ILE A 172 -18.89 -16.20 -31.15
N GLN A 173 -18.76 -17.50 -31.45
CA GLN A 173 -17.46 -18.18 -31.51
C GLN A 173 -16.53 -17.37 -32.41
N LYS A 174 -15.37 -16.98 -31.90
CA LYS A 174 -14.35 -16.24 -32.67
C LYS A 174 -13.34 -17.23 -33.21
N THR A 175 -13.17 -17.28 -34.53
CA THR A 175 -12.19 -18.08 -35.24
C THR A 175 -10.81 -17.49 -35.00
N PHE A 176 -9.91 -18.27 -34.37
CA PHE A 176 -8.51 -17.91 -34.18
C PHE A 176 -7.66 -18.57 -35.26
N LEU A 177 -6.85 -17.79 -35.97
CA LEU A 177 -5.92 -18.27 -36.99
C LEU A 177 -4.52 -17.78 -36.65
N SER A 178 -3.51 -18.64 -36.74
CA SER A 178 -2.11 -18.17 -36.74
C SER A 178 -1.83 -17.37 -38.01
N ILE A 179 -0.79 -16.51 -37.99
CA ILE A 179 -0.38 -15.75 -39.19
C ILE A 179 -0.08 -16.66 -40.38
N LYS A 180 0.46 -17.87 -40.14
CA LYS A 180 0.77 -18.84 -41.19
C LYS A 180 -0.49 -19.44 -41.81
N GLU A 181 -1.52 -19.71 -41.01
CA GLU A 181 -2.82 -20.19 -41.47
C GLU A 181 -3.57 -19.06 -42.20
N ALA A 182 -3.64 -17.87 -41.62
CA ALA A 182 -4.32 -16.70 -42.18
C ALA A 182 -3.80 -16.29 -43.57
N LYS A 183 -2.53 -16.55 -43.88
CA LYS A 183 -1.96 -16.32 -45.23
C LYS A 183 -2.51 -17.27 -46.30
N ASN A 184 -3.01 -18.44 -45.91
CA ASN A 184 -3.50 -19.48 -46.81
C ASN A 184 -5.03 -19.70 -46.69
N THR A 185 -5.70 -19.05 -45.75
CA THR A 185 -7.15 -19.11 -45.55
C THR A 185 -7.83 -17.95 -46.27
N LEU A 186 -8.92 -18.20 -47.00
CA LEU A 186 -9.72 -17.14 -47.63
C LEU A 186 -10.65 -16.48 -46.61
N CYS A 187 -11.00 -15.21 -46.83
CA CYS A 187 -11.94 -14.49 -45.98
C CYS A 187 -13.33 -15.14 -46.01
N ALA A 188 -13.71 -15.76 -47.14
CA ALA A 188 -14.95 -16.53 -47.26
C ALA A 188 -14.96 -17.82 -46.41
N ASP A 189 -13.80 -18.40 -46.10
CA ASP A 189 -13.69 -19.61 -45.28
C ASP A 189 -13.79 -19.29 -43.78
N VAL A 190 -13.85 -18.00 -43.41
CA VAL A 190 -14.00 -17.53 -42.04
C VAL A 190 -15.39 -16.89 -41.88
N PRO A 191 -16.34 -17.57 -41.21
CA PRO A 191 -17.73 -17.12 -41.12
C PRO A 191 -17.91 -15.68 -40.64
N GLU A 192 -17.08 -15.21 -39.71
CA GLU A 192 -17.16 -13.85 -39.13
C GLU A 192 -16.68 -12.77 -40.10
N LEU A 193 -15.71 -13.10 -40.96
CA LEU A 193 -15.25 -12.20 -42.00
C LEU A 193 -16.22 -12.17 -43.17
N LEU A 194 -16.79 -13.31 -43.54
CA LEU A 194 -17.82 -13.42 -44.56
C LEU A 194 -19.10 -12.68 -44.14
N GLU A 195 -19.58 -12.88 -42.90
CA GLU A 195 -20.77 -12.20 -42.36
C GLU A 195 -20.57 -10.67 -42.30
N ALA A 196 -19.36 -10.22 -41.97
CA ALA A 196 -19.05 -8.80 -41.85
C ALA A 196 -18.58 -8.15 -43.17
N TRP A 197 -18.47 -8.90 -44.28
CA TRP A 197 -17.90 -8.39 -45.52
C TRP A 197 -18.82 -7.33 -46.16
N ASP A 198 -18.26 -6.17 -46.52
CA ASP A 198 -19.00 -5.04 -47.10
C ASP A 198 -18.13 -4.27 -48.12
N ASP A 199 -17.19 -4.99 -48.71
CA ASP A 199 -16.28 -4.50 -49.74
C ASP A 199 -16.73 -5.03 -51.11
N GLU A 200 -16.51 -4.24 -52.17
CA GLU A 200 -16.84 -4.63 -53.54
C GLU A 200 -15.96 -5.77 -54.07
N ARG A 201 -14.77 -5.95 -53.48
CA ARG A 201 -13.85 -7.05 -53.81
C ARG A 201 -14.35 -8.38 -53.22
N SER A 202 -14.09 -9.48 -53.92
CA SER A 202 -14.59 -10.81 -53.54
C SER A 202 -13.90 -11.37 -52.29
N PRO A 203 -14.63 -11.82 -51.25
CA PRO A 203 -14.06 -12.51 -50.11
C PRO A 203 -13.55 -13.93 -50.45
N TYR A 204 -13.98 -14.50 -51.57
CA TYR A 204 -13.57 -15.82 -52.07
C TYR A 204 -12.21 -15.80 -52.77
N GLU A 205 -11.66 -14.61 -53.03
CA GLU A 205 -10.37 -14.42 -53.68
C GLU A 205 -9.37 -13.68 -52.78
N THR A 206 -9.82 -13.26 -51.59
CA THR A 206 -9.03 -12.50 -50.64
C THR A 206 -8.64 -13.37 -49.45
N THR A 207 -7.35 -13.62 -49.24
CA THR A 207 -6.89 -14.32 -48.03
C THR A 207 -7.01 -13.44 -46.78
N VAL A 208 -7.15 -14.05 -45.60
CA VAL A 208 -7.26 -13.33 -44.31
C VAL A 208 -6.04 -12.45 -44.04
N CYS A 209 -4.86 -12.84 -44.53
CA CYS A 209 -3.63 -12.05 -44.52
C CYS A 209 -3.09 -11.87 -45.96
N PRO A 210 -3.66 -10.92 -46.74
CA PRO A 210 -3.42 -10.82 -48.19
C PRO A 210 -2.08 -10.18 -48.59
N THR A 211 -1.21 -9.84 -47.64
CA THR A 211 0.01 -9.08 -47.94
C THR A 211 1.26 -9.66 -47.29
N ASN A 212 2.37 -9.63 -48.03
CA ASN A 212 3.72 -9.80 -47.47
C ASN A 212 4.16 -8.43 -46.93
N TRP A 213 4.53 -8.36 -45.64
CA TRP A 213 4.75 -7.15 -44.83
C TRP A 213 5.81 -6.15 -45.37
N SER A 214 6.48 -6.42 -46.48
CA SER A 214 7.53 -5.56 -47.03
C SER A 214 6.98 -4.53 -48.04
N GLY A 215 6.51 -3.40 -47.51
CA GLY A 215 6.39 -2.13 -48.26
C GLY A 215 4.99 -1.70 -48.65
N MET A 216 4.19 -1.17 -47.71
CA MET A 216 2.86 -0.64 -48.03
C MET A 216 2.57 0.75 -47.46
N CYS A 217 1.92 1.54 -48.33
CA CYS A 217 1.26 2.81 -48.06
C CYS A 217 -0.22 2.58 -47.67
N PRO A 218 -0.90 3.57 -47.07
CA PRO A 218 -2.34 3.47 -46.76
C PRO A 218 -3.19 3.30 -48.03
N GLY A 219 -3.94 2.20 -48.13
CA GLY A 219 -4.86 1.91 -49.24
C GLY A 219 -4.70 0.50 -49.81
N ASP A 220 -3.47 -0.03 -49.77
CA ASP A 220 -3.22 -1.42 -50.12
C ASP A 220 -3.65 -2.31 -48.94
N GLY A 221 -4.46 -3.34 -49.18
CA GLY A 221 -4.77 -4.40 -48.22
C GLY A 221 -5.83 -4.13 -47.14
N GLN A 222 -6.43 -2.92 -47.06
CA GLN A 222 -7.60 -2.68 -46.20
C GLN A 222 -8.90 -2.89 -46.98
N TYR A 223 -9.86 -3.53 -46.32
CA TYR A 223 -11.18 -3.87 -46.86
C TYR A 223 -12.27 -3.30 -45.97
N ARG A 224 -13.41 -3.00 -46.58
CA ARG A 224 -14.59 -2.49 -45.91
C ARG A 224 -15.38 -3.62 -45.27
N PHE A 225 -15.69 -3.44 -44.00
CA PHE A 225 -16.54 -4.36 -43.24
C PHE A 225 -17.77 -3.62 -42.72
N LYS A 226 -18.84 -4.36 -42.44
CA LYS A 226 -20.02 -3.88 -41.71
C LYS A 226 -20.15 -4.65 -40.41
N CYS A 227 -20.02 -3.95 -39.28
CA CYS A 227 -20.20 -4.58 -37.97
C CYS A 227 -21.68 -4.65 -37.57
N LYS A 228 -22.01 -5.47 -36.56
CA LYS A 228 -23.40 -5.65 -36.07
C LYS A 228 -24.04 -4.36 -35.52
N HIS A 229 -23.24 -3.37 -35.11
CA HIS A 229 -23.70 -2.03 -34.71
C HIS A 229 -23.83 -1.05 -35.89
N GLY A 230 -23.70 -1.51 -37.13
CA GLY A 230 -23.88 -0.69 -38.33
C GLY A 230 -22.69 0.19 -38.72
N HIS A 231 -21.56 0.11 -38.02
CA HIS A 231 -20.34 0.82 -38.45
C HIS A 231 -19.71 0.15 -39.67
N HIS A 232 -19.11 0.97 -40.55
CA HIS A 232 -18.49 0.54 -41.81
C HIS A 232 -16.97 0.80 -41.86
N PRO A 233 -16.14 0.18 -41.01
CA PRO A 233 -14.71 0.45 -40.96
C PRO A 233 -13.94 -0.14 -42.16
N TYR A 234 -12.89 0.57 -42.58
CA TYR A 234 -11.79 -0.03 -43.33
C TYR A 234 -10.80 -0.66 -42.36
N ALA A 235 -10.46 -1.93 -42.58
CA ALA A 235 -9.51 -2.67 -41.76
C ALA A 235 -8.84 -3.80 -42.56
N TYR A 236 -7.70 -4.31 -42.07
CA TYR A 236 -7.16 -5.56 -42.57
C TYR A 236 -8.03 -6.74 -42.08
N PRO A 237 -8.30 -7.78 -42.90
CA PRO A 237 -9.20 -8.87 -42.50
C PRO A 237 -8.71 -9.58 -41.23
N TYR A 238 -7.42 -9.92 -41.14
CA TYR A 238 -6.82 -10.48 -39.92
C TYR A 238 -7.02 -9.59 -38.68
N THR A 239 -6.79 -8.28 -38.81
CA THR A 239 -6.96 -7.34 -37.69
C THR A 239 -8.43 -7.19 -37.28
N TYR A 240 -9.35 -7.22 -38.25
CA TYR A 240 -10.78 -7.16 -38.00
C TYR A 240 -11.30 -8.46 -37.35
N LEU A 241 -10.79 -9.62 -37.76
CA LEU A 241 -11.08 -10.90 -37.12
C LEU A 241 -10.60 -10.92 -35.66
N GLU A 242 -9.34 -10.53 -35.42
CA GLU A 242 -8.72 -10.54 -34.10
C GLU A 242 -9.34 -9.50 -33.15
N LEU A 243 -9.52 -8.27 -33.60
CA LEU A 243 -9.85 -7.15 -32.72
C LEU A 243 -11.29 -6.63 -32.91
N GLY A 244 -11.99 -7.03 -33.98
CA GLY A 244 -13.32 -6.51 -34.29
C GLY A 244 -13.33 -5.04 -34.70
N CYS A 245 -14.53 -4.49 -34.79
CA CYS A 245 -14.76 -3.12 -35.28
C CYS A 245 -13.99 -2.07 -34.43
N PRO A 246 -13.11 -1.25 -35.03
CA PRO A 246 -12.34 -0.24 -34.31
C PRO A 246 -13.22 0.84 -33.67
N ALA A 247 -14.36 1.19 -34.28
CA ALA A 247 -15.31 2.14 -33.71
C ALA A 247 -15.98 1.58 -32.45
N CYS A 248 -16.44 0.33 -32.48
CA CYS A 248 -17.00 -0.35 -31.31
C CYS A 248 -15.96 -0.51 -30.20
N ARG A 249 -14.71 -0.86 -30.52
CA ARG A 249 -13.62 -0.91 -29.54
C ARG A 249 -13.35 0.45 -28.91
N SER A 250 -13.29 1.50 -29.73
CA SER A 250 -13.11 2.87 -29.24
C SER A 250 -14.26 3.28 -28.31
N GLN A 251 -15.51 2.93 -28.66
CA GLN A 251 -16.68 3.15 -27.81
C GLN A 251 -16.65 2.31 -26.52
N ALA A 252 -16.22 1.05 -26.57
CA ALA A 252 -16.07 0.20 -25.38
C ALA A 252 -14.98 0.72 -24.42
N THR A 253 -13.93 1.36 -24.95
CA THR A 253 -12.91 2.06 -24.15
C THR A 253 -13.30 3.47 -23.73
N ARG A 254 -14.39 4.05 -24.28
CA ARG A 254 -14.93 5.34 -23.85
C ARG A 254 -15.67 5.16 -22.53
N GLY A 255 -14.91 5.22 -21.44
CA GLY A 255 -15.47 5.15 -20.08
C GLY A 255 -14.58 4.47 -19.07
N THR A 256 -13.61 3.68 -19.52
CA THR A 256 -12.74 2.83 -18.67
C THR A 256 -11.44 3.51 -18.22
N GLY A 257 -11.19 4.76 -18.61
CA GLY A 257 -10.00 5.50 -18.18
C GLY A 257 -10.10 5.90 -16.71
N LEU A 258 -9.03 5.78 -15.93
CA LEU A 258 -9.00 6.29 -14.57
C LEU A 258 -9.01 7.84 -14.58
N PHE A 259 -9.56 8.47 -13.55
CA PHE A 259 -9.45 9.92 -13.42
C PHE A 259 -8.04 10.28 -12.92
N LEU A 260 -7.64 11.53 -13.10
CA LEU A 260 -6.31 11.99 -12.67
C LEU A 260 -6.08 11.73 -11.17
N THR A 261 -7.11 11.89 -10.34
CA THR A 261 -7.05 11.62 -8.90
C THR A 261 -6.79 10.14 -8.57
N ASP A 262 -7.24 9.21 -9.41
CA ASP A 262 -7.13 7.76 -9.15
C ASP A 262 -5.72 7.25 -9.46
N THR A 263 -5.06 7.87 -10.45
CA THR A 263 -3.75 7.44 -10.95
C THR A 263 -2.61 8.19 -10.28
N ASN A 264 -2.76 9.50 -10.06
CA ASN A 264 -1.68 10.36 -9.59
C ASN A 264 -2.21 11.43 -8.62
N PRO A 265 -2.43 11.08 -7.33
CA PRO A 265 -2.94 12.01 -6.33
C PRO A 265 -2.00 13.20 -6.06
N GLU A 266 -0.68 13.00 -6.19
CA GLU A 266 0.31 14.08 -6.05
C GLU A 266 0.18 15.12 -7.18
N ILE A 267 0.06 14.68 -8.43
CA ILE A 267 -0.19 15.58 -9.56
C ILE A 267 -1.54 16.28 -9.39
N ALA A 268 -2.57 15.55 -8.96
CA ALA A 268 -3.89 16.11 -8.69
C ALA A 268 -3.86 17.22 -7.62
N SER A 269 -2.96 17.14 -6.63
CA SER A 269 -2.80 18.16 -5.58
C SER A 269 -2.26 19.50 -6.10
N GLU A 270 -1.62 19.52 -7.27
CA GLU A 270 -1.10 20.73 -7.91
C GLU A 270 -2.15 21.40 -8.81
N TRP A 271 -3.42 21.01 -8.77
CA TRP A 271 -4.47 21.56 -9.62
C TRP A 271 -4.88 22.98 -9.21
N LEU A 272 -4.88 23.93 -10.16
CA LEU A 272 -5.31 25.30 -9.91
C LEU A 272 -6.81 25.49 -10.24
N ARG A 273 -7.67 25.30 -9.24
CA ARG A 273 -9.13 25.25 -9.41
C ARG A 273 -9.70 26.51 -10.04
N GLU A 274 -9.22 27.67 -9.61
CA GLU A 274 -9.71 29.00 -9.98
C GLU A 274 -9.60 29.26 -11.48
N LYS A 275 -8.64 28.63 -12.17
CA LYS A 275 -8.38 28.83 -13.60
C LYS A 275 -8.87 27.69 -14.50
N ASN A 276 -9.40 26.60 -13.93
CA ASN A 276 -9.81 25.41 -14.68
C ASN A 276 -11.34 25.24 -14.81
N GLY A 277 -12.12 26.17 -14.24
CA GLY A 277 -13.57 26.20 -14.39
C GLY A 277 -14.24 24.92 -13.90
N VAL A 278 -15.00 24.26 -14.77
CA VAL A 278 -15.74 23.02 -14.44
C VAL A 278 -14.85 21.78 -14.33
N TYR A 279 -13.59 21.85 -14.80
CA TYR A 279 -12.68 20.72 -14.77
C TYR A 279 -12.01 20.59 -13.40
N THR A 280 -12.07 19.38 -12.86
CA THR A 280 -11.46 19.00 -11.59
C THR A 280 -10.65 17.72 -11.77
N PRO A 281 -9.69 17.43 -10.88
CA PRO A 281 -8.95 16.16 -10.92
C PRO A 281 -9.82 14.90 -10.83
N TYR A 282 -11.05 15.04 -10.33
CA TYR A 282 -12.05 13.98 -10.17
C TYR A 282 -12.87 13.71 -11.43
N ASN A 283 -12.91 14.66 -12.38
CA ASN A 283 -13.72 14.55 -13.59
C ASN A 283 -12.89 14.64 -14.88
N ILE A 284 -11.58 14.84 -14.78
CA ILE A 284 -10.65 14.80 -15.91
C ILE A 284 -9.93 13.46 -15.95
N ARG A 285 -9.89 12.85 -17.14
CA ARG A 285 -9.13 11.61 -17.36
C ARG A 285 -7.63 11.88 -17.23
N ASP A 286 -6.92 10.91 -16.68
CA ASP A 286 -5.48 10.95 -16.48
C ASP A 286 -4.70 11.21 -17.79
N ASN A 287 -5.13 10.60 -18.89
CA ASN A 287 -4.52 10.71 -20.22
C ASN A 287 -5.08 11.87 -21.07
N SER A 288 -5.84 12.78 -20.45
CA SER A 288 -6.45 13.91 -21.15
C SER A 288 -5.39 14.78 -21.83
N LYS A 289 -5.66 15.15 -23.09
CA LYS A 289 -4.87 16.10 -23.88
C LYS A 289 -5.32 17.56 -23.69
N ARG A 290 -6.26 17.81 -22.76
CA ARG A 290 -6.74 19.16 -22.47
C ARG A 290 -5.67 19.92 -21.69
N SER A 291 -5.32 21.11 -22.15
CA SER A 291 -4.45 22.02 -21.41
C SER A 291 -5.20 22.60 -20.21
N VAL A 292 -4.60 22.50 -19.03
CA VAL A 292 -5.15 22.96 -17.75
C VAL A 292 -4.04 23.64 -16.93
N TRP A 293 -4.46 24.46 -15.98
CA TRP A 293 -3.57 25.20 -15.10
C TRP A 293 -3.19 24.41 -13.85
N TRP A 294 -1.92 24.48 -13.51
CA TRP A 294 -1.31 23.87 -12.34
C TRP A 294 -0.67 24.94 -11.47
N LYS A 295 -0.50 24.65 -10.19
CA LYS A 295 0.21 25.48 -9.23
C LYS A 295 1.10 24.61 -8.35
N CYS A 296 2.39 24.94 -8.32
CA CYS A 296 3.35 24.18 -7.52
C CYS A 296 3.05 24.38 -6.05
N MET A 297 2.85 23.30 -5.29
CA MET A 297 2.63 23.39 -3.85
C MET A 297 3.83 23.93 -3.06
N VAL A 298 5.04 23.93 -3.65
CA VAL A 298 6.28 24.36 -2.99
C VAL A 298 6.59 25.83 -3.24
N CYS A 299 6.63 26.25 -4.51
CA CYS A 299 7.01 27.61 -4.89
C CYS A 299 5.83 28.47 -5.37
N SER A 300 4.61 27.93 -5.39
CA SER A 300 3.41 28.61 -5.89
C SER A 300 3.45 29.05 -7.36
N TYR A 301 4.48 28.65 -8.13
CA TYR A 301 4.56 28.93 -9.56
C TYR A 301 3.38 28.29 -10.30
N GLU A 302 2.79 29.02 -11.24
CA GLU A 302 1.63 28.58 -12.01
C GLU A 302 2.03 28.33 -13.47
N TRP A 303 1.60 27.22 -14.06
CA TRP A 303 1.88 26.91 -15.46
C TRP A 303 0.75 26.11 -16.10
N GLN A 304 0.74 26.06 -17.43
CA GLN A 304 -0.18 25.23 -18.21
C GLN A 304 0.52 23.97 -18.69
N ALA A 305 -0.17 22.83 -18.57
CA ALA A 305 0.25 21.56 -19.15
C ALA A 305 -0.97 20.63 -19.28
N THR A 306 -0.88 19.60 -20.11
CA THR A 306 -1.93 18.56 -20.17
C THR A 306 -1.72 17.53 -19.06
N PRO A 307 -2.79 16.90 -18.50
CA PRO A 307 -2.64 15.77 -17.59
C PRO A 307 -1.76 14.66 -18.17
N ARG A 308 -1.92 14.35 -19.47
CA ARG A 308 -1.08 13.38 -20.18
C ARG A 308 0.41 13.72 -20.12
N ASP A 309 0.78 14.97 -20.35
CA ASP A 309 2.19 15.38 -20.36
C ASP A 309 2.77 15.38 -18.94
N ARG A 310 1.98 15.78 -17.95
CA ARG A 310 2.38 15.75 -16.52
C ARG A 310 2.69 14.35 -16.01
N GLN A 311 2.08 13.31 -16.59
CA GLN A 311 2.39 11.92 -16.26
C GLN A 311 3.72 11.43 -16.84
N ARG A 312 4.25 12.08 -17.89
CA ARG A 312 5.54 11.72 -18.49
C ARG A 312 6.69 12.13 -17.57
N LYS A 313 7.82 11.43 -17.67
CA LYS A 313 8.97 11.60 -16.76
C LYS A 313 9.51 13.03 -16.71
N ASP A 314 9.51 13.72 -17.84
CA ASP A 314 9.88 15.13 -18.03
C ASP A 314 8.83 16.10 -17.47
N GLY A 315 7.54 15.79 -17.64
CA GLY A 315 6.44 16.63 -17.16
C GLY A 315 6.18 16.58 -15.65
N GLN A 316 6.79 15.64 -14.93
CA GLN A 316 6.65 15.46 -13.47
C GLN A 316 7.36 16.54 -12.64
N MET A 317 8.19 17.39 -13.28
CA MET A 317 8.96 18.42 -12.59
C MET A 317 8.25 19.77 -12.60
N CYS A 318 8.35 20.54 -11.51
CA CYS A 318 8.00 21.95 -11.53
C CYS A 318 9.07 22.73 -12.32
N PRO A 319 8.68 23.49 -13.35
CA PRO A 319 9.64 24.20 -14.20
C PRO A 319 10.41 25.32 -13.48
N ASN A 320 9.91 25.80 -12.34
CA ASN A 320 10.53 26.89 -11.59
C ASN A 320 11.47 26.40 -10.47
N CYS A 321 10.98 25.52 -9.58
CA CYS A 321 11.76 25.10 -8.41
C CYS A 321 12.33 23.68 -8.49
N GLY A 322 12.11 22.95 -9.58
CA GLY A 322 12.64 21.59 -9.74
C GLY A 322 11.93 20.51 -8.91
N LYS A 323 10.86 20.83 -8.17
CA LYS A 323 10.04 19.84 -7.43
C LYS A 323 9.66 18.69 -8.36
N ILE A 324 9.91 17.45 -7.93
CA ILE A 324 9.55 16.24 -8.69
C ILE A 324 8.37 15.50 -8.04
N GLN A 325 7.76 14.59 -8.78
CA GLN A 325 6.81 13.60 -8.23
C GLN A 325 7.54 12.45 -7.54
N GLY A 326 6.95 11.90 -6.49
CA GLY A 326 7.54 10.83 -5.67
C GLY A 326 8.81 11.28 -4.95
N SER A 327 8.85 12.55 -4.54
CA SER A 327 9.95 13.11 -3.75
C SER A 327 9.93 12.57 -2.32
N ILE A 328 11.06 12.68 -1.60
CA ILE A 328 11.13 12.32 -0.18
C ILE A 328 10.16 13.16 0.65
N ALA A 329 10.00 14.46 0.34
CA ALA A 329 9.05 15.33 1.04
C ALA A 329 7.59 14.90 0.87
N TRP A 330 7.24 14.36 -0.30
CA TRP A 330 5.89 13.83 -0.53
C TRP A 330 5.67 12.47 0.16
N ILE A 331 6.61 11.53 -0.01
CA ILE A 331 6.44 10.14 0.46
C ILE A 331 6.69 10.00 1.97
N TYR A 332 7.63 10.77 2.51
CA TYR A 332 8.07 10.71 3.91
C TYR A 332 8.12 12.12 4.55
N PRO A 333 6.95 12.78 4.75
CA PRO A 333 6.91 14.17 5.22
C PRO A 333 7.62 14.38 6.56
N LYS A 334 7.45 13.47 7.53
CA LYS A 334 8.15 13.51 8.83
C LYS A 334 9.67 13.42 8.70
N LEU A 335 10.16 12.74 7.66
CA LEU A 335 11.58 12.63 7.43
C LEU A 335 12.10 13.90 6.74
N ALA A 336 11.31 14.50 5.85
CA ALA A 336 11.65 15.78 5.23
C ALA A 336 11.67 16.97 6.21
N GLU A 337 10.91 16.92 7.31
CA GLU A 337 11.03 17.88 8.42
C GLU A 337 12.42 17.86 9.07
N GLN A 338 13.12 16.72 9.01
CA GLN A 338 14.48 16.55 9.53
C GLN A 338 15.54 16.92 8.50
N TRP A 339 15.15 17.38 7.30
CA TRP A 339 16.09 17.78 6.25
C TRP A 339 16.70 19.12 6.61
N ASP A 340 18.03 19.18 6.65
CA ASP A 340 18.72 20.42 6.99
C ASP A 340 18.54 21.48 5.87
N PRO A 341 18.15 22.74 6.19
CA PRO A 341 17.98 23.80 5.19
C PRO A 341 19.26 24.21 4.45
N SER A 342 20.44 23.88 4.97
CA SER A 342 21.74 24.18 4.33
C SER A 342 22.11 23.19 3.21
N ASN A 343 21.35 22.10 3.04
CA ASN A 343 21.52 21.21 1.90
C ASN A 343 21.27 21.94 0.58
N SER A 344 22.09 21.67 -0.43
CA SER A 344 21.95 22.23 -1.78
C SER A 344 20.62 21.85 -2.44
N ASP A 345 20.20 20.60 -2.25
CA ASP A 345 18.99 20.06 -2.82
C ASP A 345 17.84 20.12 -1.82
N SER A 346 16.69 20.60 -2.30
CA SER A 346 15.44 20.56 -1.55
C SER A 346 14.95 19.10 -1.41
N PRO A 347 14.32 18.71 -0.28
CA PRO A 347 13.71 17.39 -0.14
C PRO A 347 12.54 17.18 -1.13
N TRP A 348 12.03 18.24 -1.76
CA TRP A 348 11.07 18.17 -2.85
C TRP A 348 11.67 17.79 -4.21
N CYS A 349 13.00 17.83 -4.34
CA CYS A 349 13.74 17.56 -5.58
C CYS A 349 14.47 16.20 -5.58
N VAL A 350 14.36 15.43 -4.49
CA VAL A 350 15.09 14.17 -4.30
C VAL A 350 14.12 12.99 -4.19
N ARG A 351 14.28 11.94 -5.01
CA ARG A 351 13.51 10.68 -4.85
C ARG A 351 14.12 9.80 -3.74
N PRO A 352 13.33 8.97 -3.02
CA PRO A 352 13.84 8.04 -2.01
C PRO A 352 15.01 7.15 -2.45
N SER A 353 15.01 6.72 -3.71
CA SER A 353 16.04 5.84 -4.29
C SER A 353 17.25 6.59 -4.85
N THR A 354 17.25 7.92 -4.81
CA THR A 354 18.33 8.74 -5.39
C THR A 354 19.62 8.54 -4.60
N LYS A 355 20.71 8.18 -5.28
CA LYS A 355 22.04 8.23 -4.72
C LYS A 355 22.63 9.61 -4.95
N LEU A 356 22.68 10.42 -3.89
CA LEU A 356 23.34 11.72 -3.91
C LEU A 356 24.86 11.53 -3.77
N ASN A 357 25.64 12.32 -4.50
CA ASN A 357 27.11 12.27 -4.45
C ASN A 357 27.64 12.57 -3.04
N VAL A 358 26.96 13.48 -2.34
CA VAL A 358 27.23 13.81 -0.94
C VAL A 358 25.97 13.48 -0.13
N PRO A 359 26.08 12.67 0.94
CA PRO A 359 24.93 12.40 1.80
C PRO A 359 24.38 13.69 2.41
N PRO A 360 23.06 13.91 2.38
CA PRO A 360 22.45 15.12 2.92
C PRO A 360 22.65 15.20 4.44
N LEU A 361 22.59 16.43 4.95
CA LEU A 361 22.58 16.75 6.37
C LEU A 361 21.15 16.62 6.92
N TRP A 362 21.06 16.10 8.14
CA TRP A 362 19.81 15.89 8.86
C TRP A 362 19.89 16.57 10.22
N VAL A 363 18.82 17.28 10.58
CA VAL A 363 18.60 17.82 11.92
C VAL A 363 17.98 16.72 12.77
N CYS A 364 18.56 16.44 13.94
CA CYS A 364 18.01 15.43 14.82
C CYS A 364 16.69 15.90 15.45
N GLU A 365 15.63 15.08 15.32
CA GLU A 365 14.31 15.32 15.92
C GLU A 365 14.35 15.40 17.46
N ASN A 366 15.34 14.79 18.11
CA ASN A 366 15.47 14.78 19.56
C ASN A 366 16.29 15.97 20.11
N ASN A 367 17.20 16.51 19.29
CA ASN A 367 17.99 17.68 19.64
C ASN A 367 18.41 18.40 18.35
N HIS A 368 17.79 19.54 18.08
CA HIS A 368 18.00 20.28 16.84
C HIS A 368 19.43 20.86 16.71
N THR A 369 20.26 20.81 17.76
CA THR A 369 21.68 21.15 17.65
C THR A 369 22.52 20.06 17.00
N HIS A 370 22.04 18.81 16.97
CA HIS A 370 22.74 17.72 16.30
C HIS A 370 22.42 17.75 14.81
N ILE A 371 23.43 18.01 13.99
CA ILE A 371 23.35 17.99 12.53
C ILE A 371 24.32 16.92 12.03
N TYR A 372 23.81 15.90 11.35
CA TYR A 372 24.61 14.73 10.96
C TYR A 372 24.36 14.32 9.52
N ARG A 373 25.37 13.69 8.90
CA ARG A 373 25.26 13.15 7.54
C ARG A 373 24.70 11.74 7.57
N ALA A 374 23.70 11.49 6.73
CA ALA A 374 23.20 10.15 6.49
C ALA A 374 22.60 10.06 5.08
N THR A 375 22.60 8.86 4.50
CA THR A 375 21.96 8.66 3.18
C THR A 375 20.44 8.61 3.34
N VAL A 376 19.71 9.06 2.31
CA VAL A 376 18.23 9.00 2.28
C VAL A 376 17.72 7.58 2.55
N VAL A 377 18.30 6.58 1.88
CA VAL A 377 17.91 5.17 2.03
C VAL A 377 18.13 4.68 3.47
N SER A 378 19.27 5.01 4.09
CA SER A 378 19.56 4.62 5.47
C SER A 378 18.55 5.23 6.47
N ARG A 379 18.19 6.49 6.25
CA ARG A 379 17.19 7.21 7.05
C ARG A 379 15.79 6.64 6.92
N ILE A 380 15.40 6.25 5.71
CA ILE A 380 14.13 5.54 5.46
C ILE A 380 14.11 4.20 6.20
N HIS A 381 15.23 3.50 6.28
CA HIS A 381 15.36 2.26 7.06
C HIS A 381 15.50 2.47 8.58
N GLY A 382 15.34 3.71 9.07
CA GLY A 382 15.26 4.01 10.51
C GLY A 382 16.59 4.32 11.19
N ALA A 383 17.69 4.52 10.45
CA ALA A 383 18.95 4.94 11.05
C ALA A 383 18.79 6.29 11.76
N GLY A 384 19.11 6.36 13.06
CA GLY A 384 18.93 7.54 13.91
C GLY A 384 20.13 8.51 13.91
N CYS A 385 20.07 9.50 14.81
CA CYS A 385 21.21 10.37 15.08
C CYS A 385 22.32 9.58 15.80
N PRO A 386 23.57 9.57 15.29
CA PRO A 386 24.67 8.83 15.92
C PRO A 386 24.99 9.37 17.32
N GLU A 387 24.93 10.69 17.53
CA GLU A 387 25.20 11.29 18.85
C GLU A 387 24.19 10.84 19.92
N CYS A 388 22.93 10.62 19.55
CA CYS A 388 21.92 10.07 20.46
C CYS A 388 22.12 8.57 20.71
N THR A 389 22.64 7.84 19.73
CA THR A 389 22.81 6.38 19.79
C THR A 389 24.06 6.01 20.59
N ASP A 390 25.17 6.71 20.35
CA ASP A 390 26.47 6.48 21.01
C ASP A 390 26.46 6.93 22.48
N SER A 391 25.55 7.83 22.86
CA SER A 391 25.40 8.28 24.24
C SER A 391 24.58 7.33 25.13
N HIS A 392 24.09 6.19 24.61
CA HIS A 392 23.17 5.27 25.30
C HIS A 392 21.88 5.93 25.84
N LYS A 393 21.49 7.10 25.30
CA LYS A 393 20.29 7.82 25.74
C LYS A 393 19.08 7.29 25.00
N SER A 394 18.03 6.88 25.71
CA SER A 394 16.81 6.41 25.06
C SER A 394 16.12 7.58 24.33
N ARG A 395 15.42 7.27 23.22
CA ARG A 395 14.63 8.27 22.48
C ARG A 395 13.60 8.96 23.38
N ILE A 396 13.14 8.29 24.44
CA ILE A 396 12.12 8.80 25.35
C ILE A 396 12.73 9.75 26.38
N GLU A 397 13.92 9.44 26.93
CA GLU A 397 14.69 10.38 27.78
C GLU A 397 14.90 11.72 27.10
N LEU A 398 15.29 11.71 25.82
CA LEU A 398 15.54 12.94 25.07
C LEU A 398 14.27 13.75 24.80
N LYS A 399 13.13 13.10 24.59
CA LYS A 399 11.83 13.79 24.44
C LYS A 399 11.43 14.53 25.71
N TYR A 400 11.56 13.88 26.87
CA TYR A 400 11.31 14.54 28.14
C TYR A 400 12.33 15.65 28.40
N PHE A 401 13.59 15.46 28.01
CA PHE A 401 14.61 16.50 28.12
C PHE A 401 14.24 17.74 27.31
N ASP A 402 13.91 17.61 26.03
CA ASP A 402 13.51 18.74 25.17
C ASP A 402 12.29 19.47 25.74
N ALA A 403 11.28 18.74 26.22
CA ALA A 403 10.10 19.32 26.84
C ALA A 403 10.44 20.13 28.10
N VAL A 404 11.31 19.61 28.97
CA VAL A 404 11.77 20.31 30.17
C VAL A 404 12.64 21.51 29.80
N GLN A 405 13.56 21.37 28.84
CA GLN A 405 14.47 22.44 28.42
C GLN A 405 13.75 23.66 27.84
N LYS A 406 12.66 23.44 27.08
CA LYS A 406 11.81 24.51 26.56
C LYS A 406 11.19 25.40 27.66
N LYS A 407 10.92 24.83 28.84
CA LYS A 407 10.39 25.56 30.01
C LYS A 407 11.51 26.05 30.93
N ILE A 408 12.54 25.25 31.08
CA ILE A 408 13.65 25.45 32.02
C ILE A 408 14.94 25.44 31.22
N ARG A 409 15.35 26.62 30.73
CA ARG A 409 16.52 26.77 29.85
C ARG A 409 17.83 26.24 30.45
N THR A 410 17.92 26.13 31.78
CA THR A 410 19.10 25.62 32.50
C THR A 410 19.18 24.09 32.54
N ALA A 411 18.18 23.38 32.01
CA ALA A 411 18.16 21.93 31.98
C ALA A 411 19.29 21.34 31.15
N ARG A 412 19.92 20.30 31.71
CA ARG A 412 21.02 19.54 31.13
C ARG A 412 20.62 18.06 31.07
N SER A 413 21.04 17.37 30.02
CA SER A 413 20.79 15.94 29.86
C SER A 413 22.04 15.09 30.11
N GLY A 414 21.91 14.04 30.92
CA GLY A 414 22.99 13.07 31.17
C GLY A 414 24.15 13.64 32.00
N ALA A 415 23.89 14.63 32.84
CA ALA A 415 24.94 15.24 33.66
C ALA A 415 25.45 14.24 34.70
N ARG A 416 26.78 14.09 34.80
CA ARG A 416 27.42 13.21 35.79
C ARG A 416 27.69 13.96 37.07
N TYR A 417 27.27 13.38 38.18
CA TYR A 417 27.53 13.91 39.51
C TYR A 417 28.33 12.88 40.31
N ASN A 418 29.40 13.36 40.93
CA ASN A 418 30.23 12.61 41.84
C ASN A 418 30.31 13.39 43.15
N PHE A 419 29.48 13.01 44.12
CA PHE A 419 29.55 13.54 45.47
C PHE A 419 30.26 12.51 46.36
N ASN A 420 30.98 12.96 47.38
CA ASN A 420 31.78 12.09 48.25
C ASN A 420 30.96 11.00 48.98
N ASN A 421 29.64 11.17 49.06
CA ASN A 421 28.69 10.24 49.67
C ASN A 421 28.03 9.27 48.66
N PHE A 422 28.38 9.33 47.37
CA PHE A 422 27.79 8.44 46.36
C PHE A 422 28.55 7.12 46.29
N SER A 423 27.80 6.02 46.15
CA SER A 423 28.41 4.70 45.95
C SER A 423 28.99 4.54 44.54
N TYR A 424 28.52 5.33 43.56
CA TYR A 424 28.95 5.33 42.16
C TYR A 424 28.88 6.72 41.52
N ASN A 425 29.56 6.89 40.38
CA ASN A 425 29.37 8.05 39.51
C ASN A 425 28.02 7.96 38.80
N TRP A 426 27.00 8.65 39.32
CA TRP A 426 25.68 8.67 38.72
C TRP A 426 25.59 9.68 37.57
N SER A 427 25.09 9.23 36.42
CA SER A 427 24.53 10.11 35.40
C SER A 427 23.06 10.34 35.69
N ILE A 428 22.60 11.60 35.62
CA ILE A 428 21.19 11.96 35.76
C ILE A 428 20.62 12.28 34.38
N ASP A 429 19.50 11.67 34.00
CA ASP A 429 18.94 11.80 32.64
C ASP A 429 18.60 13.25 32.31
N ILE A 430 17.96 13.96 33.24
CA ILE A 430 17.71 15.40 33.17
C ILE A 430 18.00 16.03 34.54
N SER A 431 18.86 17.05 34.57
CA SER A 431 19.10 17.84 35.78
C SER A 431 18.99 19.33 35.52
N PHE A 432 18.52 20.07 36.52
CA PHE A 432 18.49 21.53 36.51
C PHE A 432 18.50 22.09 37.93
N CYS A 433 18.67 23.40 38.03
CA CYS A 433 18.56 24.15 39.27
C CYS A 433 17.65 25.35 39.06
N ILE A 434 16.73 25.58 40.00
CA ILE A 434 15.85 26.74 40.05
C ILE A 434 15.91 27.30 41.46
N HIS A 435 16.21 28.59 41.60
CA HIS A 435 16.33 29.29 42.89
C HIS A 435 17.21 28.57 43.95
N GLY A 436 18.24 27.84 43.52
CA GLY A 436 19.14 27.09 44.42
C GLY A 436 18.71 25.65 44.71
N GLN A 437 17.46 25.29 44.40
CA GLN A 437 16.96 23.92 44.52
C GLN A 437 17.36 23.08 43.30
N LYS A 438 18.00 21.93 43.54
CA LYS A 438 18.42 20.99 42.49
C LYS A 438 17.31 19.99 42.19
N PHE A 439 17.15 19.67 40.91
CA PHE A 439 16.21 18.66 40.42
C PHE A 439 16.94 17.58 39.63
N ALA A 440 16.49 16.35 39.84
CA ALA A 440 16.94 15.18 39.10
C ALA A 440 15.70 14.45 38.57
N ILE A 441 15.59 14.33 37.25
CA ILE A 441 14.53 13.55 36.61
C ILE A 441 15.18 12.35 35.92
N GLU A 442 14.59 11.19 36.16
CA GLU A 442 15.03 9.90 35.64
C GLU A 442 13.89 9.28 34.83
N TYR A 443 14.21 8.70 33.68
CA TYR A 443 13.26 7.93 32.90
C TYR A 443 13.59 6.44 32.99
N ASP A 444 12.67 5.67 33.57
CA ASP A 444 12.86 4.26 33.82
C ASP A 444 12.11 3.41 32.80
N GLY A 445 12.77 3.13 31.67
CA GLY A 445 12.28 2.16 30.70
C GLY A 445 12.33 0.73 31.22
N GLU A 446 11.30 -0.10 30.98
CA GLU A 446 11.22 -1.47 31.47
C GLU A 446 12.46 -2.27 31.05
N TYR A 447 12.91 -2.11 29.80
CA TYR A 447 14.05 -2.83 29.26
C TYR A 447 15.32 -2.71 30.11
N TRP A 448 15.59 -1.51 30.66
CA TRP A 448 16.81 -1.23 31.43
C TRP A 448 16.63 -1.43 32.93
N HIS A 449 15.42 -1.21 33.45
CA HIS A 449 15.16 -1.18 34.89
C HIS A 449 14.48 -2.44 35.44
N LYS A 450 14.05 -3.38 34.59
CA LYS A 450 13.49 -4.67 35.02
C LYS A 450 14.50 -5.44 35.88
N GLY A 451 14.09 -5.76 37.11
CA GLY A 451 14.93 -6.46 38.08
C GLY A 451 16.01 -5.59 38.76
N ARG A 452 16.06 -4.27 38.50
CA ARG A 452 17.07 -3.35 39.07
C ARG A 452 16.54 -2.40 40.15
N ARG A 453 15.42 -2.76 40.77
CA ARG A 453 14.73 -1.93 41.77
C ARG A 453 15.63 -1.44 42.91
N ASP A 454 16.57 -2.27 43.37
CA ASP A 454 17.50 -1.89 44.44
C ASP A 454 18.51 -0.83 43.99
N VAL A 455 18.92 -0.86 42.72
CA VAL A 455 19.81 0.15 42.12
C VAL A 455 19.07 1.47 41.97
N ASP A 456 17.84 1.44 41.44
CA ASP A 456 17.00 2.63 41.30
C ASP A 456 16.73 3.29 42.66
N LYS A 457 16.42 2.48 43.68
CA LYS A 457 16.25 2.95 45.06
C LYS A 457 17.51 3.62 45.57
N ARG A 458 18.66 2.97 45.45
CA ARG A 458 19.94 3.50 45.93
C ARG A 458 20.28 4.82 45.25
N LYS A 459 20.21 4.88 43.93
CA LYS A 459 20.44 6.11 43.16
C LYS A 459 19.51 7.22 43.62
N SER A 460 18.23 6.92 43.84
CA SER A 460 17.26 7.92 44.28
C SER A 460 17.53 8.40 45.70
N SER A 461 17.85 7.51 46.64
CA SER A 461 18.25 7.87 48.01
C SER A 461 19.50 8.75 48.03
N GLU A 462 20.54 8.38 47.27
CA GLU A 462 21.78 9.17 47.23
C GLU A 462 21.54 10.57 46.62
N LEU A 463 20.72 10.68 45.58
CA LEU A 463 20.33 11.97 45.01
C LEU A 463 19.55 12.84 46.02
N LEU A 464 18.62 12.23 46.77
CA LEU A 464 17.88 12.93 47.84
C LEU A 464 18.84 13.43 48.93
N ASP A 465 19.79 12.60 49.36
CA ASP A 465 20.80 12.96 50.37
C ASP A 465 21.74 14.08 49.87
N ALA A 466 21.97 14.19 48.56
CA ALA A 466 22.68 15.29 47.93
C ALA A 466 21.84 16.57 47.72
N GLY A 467 20.60 16.58 48.24
CA GLY A 467 19.69 17.72 48.21
C GLY A 467 18.93 17.91 46.91
N PHE A 468 18.81 16.86 46.07
CA PHE A 468 17.97 16.92 44.88
C PHE A 468 16.51 16.61 45.24
N ILE A 469 15.59 17.29 44.56
CA ILE A 469 14.23 16.78 44.37
C ILE A 469 14.28 15.78 43.22
N VAL A 470 13.84 14.55 43.50
CA VAL A 470 13.95 13.42 42.58
C VAL A 470 12.58 13.08 42.01
N ILE A 471 12.47 13.08 40.68
CA ILE A 471 11.26 12.67 39.96
C ILE A 471 11.62 11.47 39.08
N ARG A 472 10.96 10.32 39.27
CA ARG A 472 11.13 9.16 38.39
C ARG A 472 9.91 8.98 37.50
N ILE A 473 10.12 9.01 36.19
CA ILE A 473 9.11 8.68 35.18
C ILE A 473 9.24 7.18 34.91
N ARG A 474 8.37 6.37 35.51
CA ARG A 474 8.46 4.90 35.48
C ARG A 474 7.47 4.30 34.49
N GLU A 475 7.92 3.39 33.65
CA GLU A 475 6.99 2.61 32.83
C GLU A 475 6.05 1.78 33.72
N ALA A 476 4.77 1.67 33.33
CA ALA A 476 3.70 1.09 34.14
C ALA A 476 3.91 -0.38 34.54
N ASN A 477 4.79 -1.09 33.81
CA ASN A 477 5.16 -2.48 34.10
C ASN A 477 6.22 -2.58 35.22
N LEU A 478 6.82 -1.46 35.64
CA LEU A 478 7.79 -1.41 36.74
C LEU A 478 7.06 -1.16 38.07
N PRO A 479 7.48 -1.82 39.17
CA PRO A 479 6.94 -1.53 40.49
C PRO A 479 7.40 -0.17 41.00
N SER A 480 6.59 0.43 41.88
CA SER A 480 6.99 1.60 42.68
C SER A 480 8.21 1.32 43.55
N LEU A 481 9.03 2.35 43.76
CA LEU A 481 10.14 2.28 44.69
C LEU A 481 9.67 2.41 46.15
N TYR A 482 8.47 2.93 46.43
CA TYR A 482 7.96 3.16 47.79
C TYR A 482 8.93 3.95 48.69
N ILE A 483 9.59 4.97 48.13
CA ILE A 483 10.47 5.86 48.88
C ILE A 483 9.61 6.90 49.60
N GLN A 484 9.70 6.95 50.93
CA GLN A 484 8.98 7.91 51.76
C GLN A 484 9.83 9.17 51.96
N SER A 485 9.73 10.12 51.03
CA SER A 485 10.38 11.42 51.14
C SER A 485 9.48 12.50 50.53
N PRO A 486 9.35 13.68 51.15
CA PRO A 486 8.60 14.80 50.56
C PRO A 486 9.26 15.36 49.29
N SER A 487 10.52 15.00 49.03
CA SER A 487 11.27 15.42 47.85
C SER A 487 11.37 14.33 46.77
N TYR A 488 10.58 13.25 46.89
CA TYR A 488 10.57 12.14 45.93
C TYR A 488 9.19 12.00 45.27
N TYR A 489 9.16 11.89 43.94
CA TYR A 489 7.94 11.78 43.15
C TYR A 489 8.06 10.68 42.09
N GLU A 490 6.97 9.93 41.87
CA GLU A 490 6.87 8.93 40.79
C GLU A 490 5.71 9.25 39.85
N ILE A 491 5.99 9.22 38.55
CA ILE A 491 5.00 9.39 37.49
C ILE A 491 5.00 8.11 36.65
N PHE A 492 3.90 7.36 36.68
CA PHE A 492 3.75 6.16 35.85
C PHE A 492 3.26 6.50 34.44
N VAL A 493 3.94 5.92 33.44
CA VAL A 493 3.68 6.10 32.00
C VAL A 493 3.60 4.76 31.25
N PRO A 494 2.90 4.65 30.12
CA PRO A 494 2.87 3.41 29.32
C PRO A 494 4.24 3.06 28.71
N ALA A 495 4.54 1.76 28.51
CA ALA A 495 5.84 1.24 28.08
C ALA A 495 6.32 1.64 26.66
N ASN A 496 5.52 2.40 25.92
CA ASN A 496 5.85 2.90 24.59
C ASN A 496 5.65 4.41 24.45
N ASP A 497 5.36 5.09 25.58
CA ASP A 497 5.04 6.52 25.61
C ASP A 497 3.97 6.92 24.58
N SER A 498 2.98 6.05 24.40
CA SER A 498 1.88 6.22 23.44
C SER A 498 1.02 7.45 23.70
N ASP A 499 1.17 8.07 24.88
CA ASP A 499 0.48 9.26 25.34
C ASP A 499 1.48 10.32 25.87
N PHE A 500 2.55 10.56 25.11
CA PHE A 500 3.63 11.48 25.49
C PHE A 500 3.14 12.88 25.87
N GLU A 501 2.22 13.45 25.10
CA GLU A 501 1.77 14.84 25.30
C GLU A 501 1.12 15.03 26.67
N ASN A 502 0.25 14.11 27.08
CA ASN A 502 -0.38 14.12 28.40
C ASN A 502 0.63 13.84 29.52
N ASN A 503 1.55 12.87 29.32
CA ASN A 503 2.58 12.57 30.32
C ASN A 503 3.57 13.73 30.51
N LYS A 504 3.91 14.43 29.42
CA LYS A 504 4.68 15.67 29.42
C LYS A 504 3.96 16.73 30.25
N GLU A 505 2.67 16.96 30.04
CA GLU A 505 1.91 17.92 30.84
C GLU A 505 1.86 17.56 32.32
N ARG A 506 1.71 16.27 32.66
CA ARG A 506 1.78 15.77 34.03
C ARG A 506 3.14 16.06 34.67
N LEU A 507 4.24 15.82 33.95
CA LEU A 507 5.59 16.13 34.40
C LEU A 507 5.78 17.62 34.66
N ILE A 508 5.43 18.47 33.68
CA ILE A 508 5.56 19.93 33.81
C ILE A 508 4.69 20.47 34.94
N THR A 509 3.47 19.94 35.10
CA THR A 509 2.57 20.30 36.22
C THR A 509 3.16 19.87 37.56
N CYS A 510 3.73 18.67 37.65
CA CYS A 510 4.39 18.18 38.86
C CYS A 510 5.55 19.09 39.25
N ILE A 511 6.44 19.41 38.31
CA ILE A 511 7.55 20.34 38.51
C ILE A 511 7.02 21.71 38.99
N THR A 512 5.99 22.25 38.33
CA THR A 512 5.41 23.56 38.68
C THR A 512 4.79 23.58 40.08
N ARG A 513 4.08 22.51 40.47
CA ARG A 513 3.48 22.39 41.81
C ARG A 513 4.53 22.34 42.92
N ILE A 514 5.61 21.58 42.69
CA ILE A 514 6.74 21.51 43.63
C ILE A 514 7.31 22.91 43.87
N PHE A 515 7.34 23.76 42.84
CA PHE A 515 7.77 25.15 43.00
C PHE A 515 6.78 26.00 43.79
N THR A 516 5.49 25.90 43.52
CA THR A 516 4.48 26.72 44.21
C THR A 516 4.32 26.36 45.68
N ASP A 517 4.53 25.10 46.06
CA ASP A 517 4.40 24.64 47.44
C ASP A 517 5.63 24.98 48.31
N GLN A 518 6.71 25.50 47.71
CA GLN A 518 7.96 25.89 48.39
C GLN A 518 8.19 27.41 48.48
N MET A 519 7.32 28.23 47.87
CA MET A 519 7.24 29.68 48.06
C MET A 519 6.19 30.02 49.12
#